data_AF-A0A1Y5L984-F1
#
_entry.id   AF-A0A1Y5L984-F1
#
_cell.length_a   1.000
_cell.length_b   1.000
_cell.length_c   1.000
_cell.angle_alpha   90.00
_cell.angle_beta   90.00
_cell.angle_gamma   90.00
#
_symmetry.space_group_name_H-M   'P 1'
#
loop_
_entity.id
_entity.type
_entity.pdbx_description
1 polymer ?
#
loop_
_entity_poly.entity_id
_entity_poly.type
_entity_poly.pdbx_seq_one_letter_code
_entity_poly.pdbx_strand_id
1 'polypeptide(L)'
;MGRPHKGTRKCISVRAPLQQHSFYEARAEELGLELGDYALLVMARAYNLDVPDYILKKLDPEKLRAHDERYAVCDSSDNELSISA
;
A
#
# COMPACT_ATOMS: atom_id res chain seq x y z
N MET A 1 17.86 -17.02 -5.74
CA MET A 1 18.34 -15.71 -5.23
C MET A 1 17.48 -15.33 -4.04
N GLY A 2 18.08 -15.10 -2.86
CA GLY A 2 17.34 -14.76 -1.64
C GLY A 2 16.83 -13.32 -1.66
N ARG A 3 15.65 -13.09 -1.08
CA ARG A 3 15.05 -11.75 -0.98
C ARG A 3 15.83 -10.91 0.04
N PRO A 4 16.09 -9.61 -0.21
CA PRO A 4 16.78 -8.75 0.75
C PRO A 4 16.05 -8.72 2.11
N HIS A 5 16.82 -8.75 3.20
CA HIS A 5 16.28 -8.66 4.55
C HIS A 5 15.56 -7.30 4.75
N LYS A 6 14.29 -7.33 5.21
CA LYS A 6 13.44 -6.13 5.38
C LYS A 6 13.58 -5.45 6.75
N GLY A 7 14.50 -5.91 7.60
CA GLY A 7 14.67 -5.42 8.97
C GLY A 7 13.70 -6.05 9.98
N THR A 8 13.73 -5.59 11.24
CA THR A 8 12.89 -6.09 12.33
C THR A 8 11.42 -5.75 12.10
N ARG A 9 10.60 -6.73 11.71
CA ARG A 9 9.17 -6.54 11.40
C ARG A 9 8.35 -7.76 11.84
N LYS A 10 7.05 -7.57 12.08
CA LYS A 10 6.08 -8.65 12.33
C LYS A 10 5.31 -8.98 11.05
N CYS A 11 4.81 -10.21 10.95
CA CYS A 11 4.02 -10.67 9.82
C CYS A 11 2.55 -10.23 9.95
N ILE A 12 1.96 -9.75 8.86
CA ILE A 12 0.52 -9.55 8.70
C ILE A 12 0.06 -10.57 7.65
N SER A 13 -0.86 -11.46 8.03
CA SER A 13 -1.44 -12.49 7.14
C SER A 13 -2.93 -12.24 6.98
N VAL A 14 -3.36 -11.91 5.76
CA VAL A 14 -4.74 -11.53 5.44
C VAL A 14 -5.21 -12.27 4.20
N ARG A 15 -6.50 -12.61 4.15
CA ARG A 15 -7.17 -13.20 2.98
C ARG A 15 -8.17 -12.20 2.43
N ALA A 16 -7.98 -11.78 1.18
CA ALA A 16 -8.93 -10.94 0.47
C ALA A 16 -9.91 -11.80 -0.36
N PRO A 17 -11.16 -11.32 -0.60
CA PRO A 17 -12.02 -11.87 -1.64
C PRO A 17 -11.30 -11.92 -2.99
N LEU A 18 -11.59 -12.94 -3.81
CA LEU A 18 -10.85 -13.22 -5.04
C LEU A 18 -10.77 -11.99 -5.98
N GLN A 19 -11.90 -11.33 -6.21
CA GLN A 19 -11.95 -10.15 -7.07
C GLN A 19 -11.11 -8.99 -6.53
N GLN A 20 -11.10 -8.80 -5.21
CA GLN A 20 -10.28 -7.77 -4.57
C GLN A 20 -8.79 -8.11 -4.70
N HIS A 21 -8.42 -9.36 -4.50
CA HIS A 21 -7.04 -9.81 -4.70
C HIS A 21 -6.54 -9.47 -6.10
N SER A 22 -7.28 -9.86 -7.14
CA SER A 22 -6.92 -9.56 -8.53
C SER A 22 -6.84 -8.05 -8.81
N PHE A 23 -7.76 -7.27 -8.23
CA PHE A 23 -7.71 -5.82 -8.35
C PHE A 23 -6.44 -5.23 -7.71
N TYR A 24 -6.10 -5.62 -6.48
CA TYR A 24 -4.90 -5.13 -5.79
C TYR A 24 -3.61 -5.57 -6.46
N GLU A 25 -3.59 -6.78 -7.02
CA GLU A 25 -2.45 -7.31 -7.78
C GLU A 25 -2.15 -6.46 -9.01
N ALA A 26 -3.19 -6.12 -9.80
CA ALA A 26 -3.03 -5.23 -10.95
C ALA A 26 -2.51 -3.83 -10.54
N ARG A 27 -2.97 -3.31 -9.39
CA ARG A 27 -2.46 -2.02 -8.86
C ARG A 27 -1.02 -2.09 -8.40
N ALA A 28 -0.63 -3.20 -7.78
CA ALA A 28 0.76 -3.42 -7.38
C ALA A 28 1.66 -3.45 -8.62
N GLU A 29 1.24 -4.14 -9.68
CA GLU A 29 1.97 -4.24 -10.95
C GLU A 29 2.14 -2.87 -11.63
N GLU A 30 1.10 -2.03 -11.65
CA GLU A 30 1.16 -0.65 -12.17
C GLU A 30 2.31 0.14 -11.52
N LEU A 31 2.58 -0.08 -10.23
CA LEU A 31 3.64 0.57 -9.45
C LEU A 31 4.97 -0.21 -9.44
N GLY A 32 5.05 -1.38 -10.06
CA GLY A 32 6.23 -2.27 -9.97
C GLY A 32 6.47 -2.83 -8.57
N LEU A 33 5.41 -2.95 -7.76
CA LEU A 33 5.45 -3.50 -6.41
C LEU A 33 4.93 -4.94 -6.37
N GLU A 34 5.36 -5.68 -5.36
CA GLU A 34 4.67 -6.91 -4.97
C GLU A 34 3.42 -6.57 -4.16
N LEU A 35 2.40 -7.42 -4.24
CA LEU A 35 1.10 -7.21 -3.58
C LEU A 35 1.21 -6.86 -2.09
N GLY A 36 2.09 -7.52 -1.35
CA GLY A 36 2.30 -7.23 0.08
C GLY A 36 2.93 -5.86 0.34
N ASP A 37 3.84 -5.41 -0.55
CA ASP A 37 4.45 -4.08 -0.44
C ASP A 37 3.43 -3.00 -0.83
N TYR A 38 2.58 -3.26 -1.83
CA TYR A 38 1.46 -2.39 -2.19
C TYR A 38 0.44 -2.25 -1.05
N ALA A 39 0.07 -3.35 -0.39
CA ALA A 39 -0.84 -3.30 0.75
C ALA A 39 -0.28 -2.44 1.89
N LEU A 40 1.02 -2.54 2.19
CA LEU A 40 1.68 -1.70 3.18
C LEU A 40 1.74 -0.22 2.77
N LEU A 41 1.96 0.08 1.49
CA LEU A 41 1.90 1.45 0.96
C LEU A 41 0.52 2.06 1.19
N VAL A 42 -0.54 1.34 0.80
CA VAL A 42 -1.93 1.80 0.96
C VAL A 42 -2.27 2.01 2.43
N MET A 43 -1.94 1.05 3.30
CA MET A 43 -2.18 1.18 4.74
C MET A 43 -1.40 2.36 5.35
N ALA A 44 -0.11 2.51 5.02
CA ALA A 44 0.68 3.63 5.53
C ALA A 44 0.05 4.98 5.14
N ARG A 45 -0.39 5.13 3.88
CA ARG A 45 -1.07 6.33 3.41
C ARG A 45 -2.41 6.58 4.09
N ALA A 46 -3.25 5.55 4.19
CA ALA A 46 -4.57 5.65 4.82
C ALA A 46 -4.51 6.14 6.28
N TYR A 47 -3.40 5.87 6.98
CA TYR A 47 -3.18 6.26 8.37
C TYR A 47 -2.12 7.34 8.56
N ASN A 48 -1.69 8.03 7.49
CA ASN A 48 -0.64 9.06 7.51
C ASN A 48 0.65 8.62 8.23
N LEU A 49 1.08 7.38 7.99
CA LEU A 49 2.32 6.81 8.49
C LEU A 49 3.42 6.86 7.44
N ASP A 50 4.67 6.84 7.91
CA ASP A 50 5.83 6.74 7.03
C ASP A 50 5.80 5.43 6.23
N VAL A 51 6.00 5.54 4.91
CA VAL A 51 6.15 4.38 4.04
C VAL A 51 7.53 3.75 4.29
N PRO A 52 7.62 2.42 4.50
CA PRO A 52 8.90 1.77 4.74
C PRO A 52 9.94 2.02 3.62
N ASP A 53 11.18 2.35 4.00
CA ASP A 53 12.27 2.67 3.05
C ASP A 53 12.50 1.63 1.94
N TYR A 54 12.33 0.35 2.26
CA TYR A 54 12.55 -0.73 1.27
C TYR A 54 11.46 -0.75 0.18
N ILE A 55 10.30 -0.13 0.43
CA ILE A 55 9.24 0.09 -0.55
C ILE A 55 9.56 1.35 -1.35
N LEU A 56 9.94 2.44 -0.67
CA LEU A 56 10.34 3.70 -1.32
C LEU A 56 11.44 3.49 -2.36
N LYS A 57 12.43 2.63 -2.07
CA LYS A 57 13.52 2.28 -3.01
C LYS A 57 13.07 1.58 -4.28
N LYS A 58 11.86 1.02 -4.32
CA LYS A 58 11.30 0.33 -5.50
C LYS A 58 10.36 1.22 -6.30
N LEU A 59 9.86 2.29 -5.68
CA LEU A 59 8.85 3.15 -6.28
C LEU A 59 9.50 4.05 -7.32
N ASP A 60 8.87 4.09 -8.49
CA ASP A 60 9.09 5.13 -9.48
C ASP A 60 8.26 6.37 -9.07
N PRO A 61 8.90 7.53 -8.82
CA PRO A 61 8.20 8.74 -8.41
C PRO A 61 7.12 9.18 -9.40
N GLU A 62 7.30 8.96 -10.70
CA GLU A 62 6.32 9.36 -11.72
C GLU A 62 5.06 8.49 -11.65
N LYS A 63 5.25 7.17 -11.53
CA LYS A 63 4.15 6.22 -11.36
C LYS A 63 3.42 6.45 -10.04
N LEU A 64 4.17 6.77 -9.00
CA LEU A 64 3.60 7.08 -7.69
C LEU A 64 2.72 8.33 -7.74
N ARG A 65 3.21 9.40 -8.40
CA ARG A 65 2.45 10.63 -8.61
C ARG A 65 1.18 10.38 -9.43
N ALA A 66 1.28 9.65 -10.55
CA ALA A 66 0.12 9.31 -11.36
C ALA A 66 -0.91 8.45 -10.60
N HIS A 67 -0.44 7.55 -9.74
CA HIS A 67 -1.29 6.81 -8.82
C HIS A 67 -1.97 7.76 -7.82
N ASP A 68 -1.24 8.65 -7.17
CA ASP A 68 -1.80 9.58 -6.17
C ASP A 68 -2.82 10.54 -6.76
N GLU A 69 -2.56 11.09 -7.94
CA GLU A 69 -3.51 11.94 -8.67
C GLU A 69 -4.85 11.21 -8.93
N ARG A 70 -4.81 9.88 -9.12
CA ARG A 70 -6.02 9.05 -9.29
C ARG A 70 -6.83 8.90 -8.01
N TYR A 71 -6.19 9.01 -6.84
CA TYR A 71 -6.84 8.82 -5.52
C TYR A 71 -7.02 10.12 -4.72
N ALA A 72 -6.45 11.24 -5.17
CA ALA A 72 -6.62 12.57 -4.56
C ALA A 72 -8.07 13.10 -4.62
N VAL A 73 -8.98 12.41 -5.31
CA VAL A 73 -10.40 12.78 -5.42
C VAL A 73 -11.22 12.41 -4.17
N CYS A 74 -10.65 11.67 -3.21
CA CYS A 74 -11.34 11.29 -1.96
C CYS A 74 -10.91 12.12 -0.75
N ASP A 75 -10.52 13.39 -0.92
CA ASP A 75 -10.29 14.26 0.23
C ASP A 75 -11.59 14.92 0.71
N SER A 76 -11.76 14.82 2.03
CA SER A 76 -12.71 15.49 2.93
C SER A 76 -14.13 14.91 3.14
N SER A 77 -14.41 14.68 4.44
CA SER A 77 -15.67 14.25 5.10
C SER A 77 -16.12 12.80 4.89
N ASP A 78 -15.68 11.89 5.76
CA ASP A 78 -16.51 10.84 6.41
C ASP A 78 -15.67 9.66 6.92
N ASN A 79 -14.71 9.92 7.82
CA ASN A 79 -14.08 8.82 8.54
C ASN A 79 -13.86 9.17 10.02
N GLU A 80 -14.94 9.55 10.70
CA GLU A 80 -15.06 9.27 12.13
C GLU A 80 -15.25 7.75 12.30
N LEU A 81 -14.19 6.97 12.08
CA LEU A 81 -14.14 5.62 12.62
C LEU A 81 -13.88 5.76 14.12
N SER A 82 -14.98 5.86 14.85
CA SER A 82 -15.07 5.60 16.28
C SER A 82 -14.51 4.19 16.55
N ILE A 83 -13.21 4.11 16.82
CA ILE A 83 -12.62 2.93 17.45
C ILE A 83 -13.03 3.01 18.92
N SER A 84 -14.21 2.47 19.22
CA SER A 84 -14.58 2.15 20.59
C SER A 84 -13.85 0.86 21.00
N ALA A 85 -13.30 0.92 22.23
CA ALA A 85 -12.39 -0.02 22.88
C ALA A 85 -12.85 -1.48 22.93
#